data_AF-A0A0T6ZEA7-F1
#
_entry.id   AF-A0A0T6ZEA7-F1
#
_cell.length_a   1.000
_cell.length_b   1.000
_cell.length_c   1.000
_cell.angle_alpha   90.00
_cell.angle_beta   90.00
_cell.angle_gamma   90.00
#
_symmetry.space_group_name_H-M   'P 1'
#
loop_
_entity.id
_entity.type
_entity.pdbx_description
1 polymer ?
#
loop_
_entity_poly.entity_id
_entity_poly.type
_entity_poly.pdbx_seq_one_letter_code
_entity_poly.pdbx_strand_id
1 'polypeptide(L)' 'MIVLDTNVVSEAMKPTPDLAVRTWLNDQVAETLYLSSMTLAELLFGIAALPDGRRKRH' A
#
# COMPACT_ATOMS: atom_id res chain seq x y z
N MET A 1 -9.70 -9.10 11.76
CA MET A 1 -9.07 -7.76 11.70
C MET A 1 -7.58 -7.93 11.48
N ILE A 2 -7.02 -7.25 10.49
CA ILE A 2 -5.61 -7.32 10.09
C ILE A 2 -5.10 -5.88 9.92
N VAL A 3 -3.96 -5.56 10.54
CA VAL A 3 -3.27 -4.27 10.30
C VAL A 3 -2.19 -4.51 9.25
N LEU A 4 -2.27 -3.78 8.13
CA LEU A 4 -1.31 -3.90 7.05
C LEU A 4 -0.07 -3.06 7.33
N ASP A 5 1.08 -3.64 7.01
CA ASP A 5 2.36 -2.94 6.98
C ASP A 5 2.56 -2.25 5.62
N THR A 6 3.45 -1.26 5.56
CA THR A 6 3.72 -0.45 4.38
C THR A 6 4.22 -1.28 3.21
N ASN A 7 4.97 -2.35 3.47
CA ASN A 7 5.48 -3.24 2.42
C ASN A 7 4.35 -3.95 1.65
N VAL A 8 3.32 -4.44 2.31
CA VAL A 8 2.18 -5.15 1.70
C VAL A 8 1.38 -4.19 0.83
N VAL A 9 1.10 -2.99 1.33
CA VAL A 9 0.41 -1.95 0.57
C VAL A 9 1.26 -1.51 -0.63
N SER A 10 2.55 -1.29 -0.42
CA SER A 10 3.48 -0.87 -1.47
C SER A 10 3.66 -1.94 -2.56
N GLU A 11 3.64 -3.22 -2.19
CA GLU A 11 3.70 -4.34 -3.14
C GLU A 11 2.52 -4.30 -4.11
N ALA A 12 1.30 -4.09 -3.60
CA ALA A 12 0.09 -3.98 -4.43
C ALA A 12 0.12 -2.80 -5.41
N MET A 13 0.96 -1.79 -5.18
CA MET A 13 1.13 -0.60 -6.03
C MET A 13 2.23 -0.76 -7.12
N LYS A 14 2.99 -1.86 -7.10
CA LYS A 14 4.01 -2.14 -8.12
C LYS A 14 3.36 -2.48 -9.46
N PRO A 15 4.01 -2.16 -10.61
CA PRO A 15 3.50 -2.57 -11.93
C PRO A 15 3.30 -4.08 -12.08
N THR A 16 4.18 -4.85 -11.45
CA THR A 16 4.11 -6.32 -11.38
C THR A 16 4.22 -6.73 -9.91
N PRO A 17 3.09 -6.86 -9.19
CA PRO A 17 3.09 -7.27 -7.79
C PRO A 17 3.37 -8.77 -7.65
N ASP A 18 3.93 -9.18 -6.51
CA ASP A 18 3.98 -10.58 -6.12
C ASP A 18 2.57 -11.20 -6.10
N LEU A 19 2.41 -12.33 -6.80
CA LEU A 19 1.12 -12.97 -6.98
C LEU A 19 0.55 -13.49 -5.65
N ALA A 20 1.39 -13.98 -4.73
CA ALA A 20 0.94 -14.49 -3.45
C ALA A 20 0.41 -13.35 -2.58
N VAL A 21 1.10 -12.21 -2.54
CA VAL A 21 0.65 -11.01 -1.79
C VAL A 21 -0.66 -10.48 -2.35
N ARG A 22 -0.78 -10.39 -3.68
CA ARG A 22 -2.02 -9.92 -4.34
C ARG A 22 -3.19 -10.86 -4.10
N THR A 23 -2.97 -12.17 -4.20
CA THR A 23 -4.02 -13.17 -3.97
C THR A 23 -4.48 -13.12 -2.52
N TRP A 24 -3.55 -13.11 -1.57
CA TRP A 24 -3.86 -13.01 -0.16
C TRP A 24 -4.65 -11.74 0.18
N LEU A 25 -4.29 -10.59 -0.39
CA LEU A 25 -5.03 -9.33 -0.19
C LEU A 25 -6.47 -9.43 -0.73
N ASN A 26 -6.67 -10.02 -1.90
CA ASN A 26 -7.99 -10.17 -2.52
C ASN A 26 -8.92 -11.12 -1.73
N ASP A 27 -8.35 -12.04 -0.97
CA ASP A 27 -9.12 -13.00 -0.16
C ASP A 27 -9.63 -12.39 1.16
N GLN A 28 -9.21 -11.16 1.51
CA GLN A 28 -9.64 -10.49 2.74
C GLN A 28 -10.89 -9.64 2.51
N VAL A 29 -11.76 -9.60 3.52
CA VAL A 29 -12.88 -8.65 3.57
C VAL A 29 -12.34 -7.25 3.87
N ALA A 30 -12.62 -6.27 3.00
CA ALA A 30 -12.01 -4.94 3.05
C ALA A 30 -12.23 -4.21 4.39
N GLU A 31 -13.41 -4.35 5.00
CA GLU A 31 -13.77 -3.76 6.28
C GLU A 31 -12.96 -4.33 7.46
N THR A 32 -12.23 -5.42 7.24
CA THR A 32 -11.37 -6.05 8.25
C THR A 32 -9.89 -5.69 8.09
N LEU A 33 -9.54 -4.92 7.06
CA LEU A 33 -8.20 -4.41 6.79
C LEU A 33 -8.04 -2.99 7.34
N TYR A 34 -6.97 -2.77 8.08
CA TYR A 34 -6.68 -1.49 8.72
C TYR A 34 -5.28 -1.01 8.36
N LEU A 35 -5.09 0.30 8.38
CA LEU A 35 -3.78 0.94 8.30
C LEU A 35 -3.51 1.67 9.61
N SER A 36 -2.29 1.59 10.09
CA SER A 36 -1.85 2.46 11.18
C SER A 36 -1.59 3.88 10.65
N SER A 37 -1.65 4.88 11.54
CA SER A 37 -1.23 6.24 11.18
C SER A 37 0.25 6.30 10.76
N MET A 38 1.09 5.39 11.27
CA MET A 38 2.49 5.27 10.87
C MET A 38 2.63 4.76 9.43
N THR A 39 1.90 3.71 9.07
CA THR A 39 1.84 3.16 7.70
C THR A 39 1.38 4.24 6.71
N LEU A 40 0.37 5.03 7.09
CA LEU A 40 -0.08 6.16 6.27
C LEU A 40 1.01 7.23 6.10
N ALA A 41 1.74 7.57 7.17
CA ALA A 41 2.83 8.53 7.11
C ALA A 41 3.97 8.07 6.20
N GLU A 42 4.34 6.79 6.23
CA GLU A 42 5.37 6.21 5.35
C GLU A 42 4.95 6.24 3.89
N LEU A 43 3.70 5.89 3.57
CA LEU A 43 3.17 5.95 2.20
C LEU A 43 3.18 7.39 1.66
N LEU A 44 2.71 8.36 2.45
CA LEU A 44 2.72 9.77 2.07
C LEU A 44 4.13 10.32 1.89
N PHE A 45 5.06 9.95 2.78
CA PHE A 45 6.46 10.32 2.66
C PHE A 45 7.07 9.75 1.38
N GLY A 46 6.82 8.47 1.08
CA GLY A 46 7.27 7.81 -0.14
C GLY A 46 6.76 8.50 -1.41
N ILE A 47 5.49 8.91 -1.43
CA ILE A 47 4.89 9.67 -2.53
C ILE A 47 5.56 11.04 -2.70
N ALA A 48 5.75 11.79 -1.60
CA ALA A 48 6.35 13.11 -1.62
C ALA A 48 7.80 13.11 -2.14
N ALA A 49 8.53 12.01 -1.91
CA ALA A 49 9.91 11.82 -2.36
C ALA A 49 10.05 11.48 -3.86
N LEU A 50 8.95 11.21 -4.58
CA LEU A 50 9.02 10.88 -6.01
C LEU A 50 9.48 12.09 -6.86
N PRO A 51 10.05 11.85 -8.06
CA PRO A 51 10.14 12.87 -9.08
C PRO A 51 8.76 13.40 -9.45
N ASP A 52 8.70 14.63 -9.98
CA ASP A 52 7.43 15.21 -10.40
C ASP A 52 6.74 14.34 -11.46
N GLY A 53 5.53 13.89 -11.14
CA GLY A 53 4.77 12.96 -11.96
C GLY A 53 3.38 12.69 -11.37
N ARG A 54 2.58 11.88 -12.05
CA ARG A 54 1.17 11.60 -11.68
C ARG A 54 1.01 11.15 -10.23
N ARG A 55 1.93 10.35 -9.70
CA ARG A 55 1.88 9.83 -8.33
C ARG A 55 2.15 10.88 -7.25
N LYS A 56 2.91 11.95 -7.55
CA LYS A 56 3.22 13.03 -6.59
C LYS A 56 2.18 14.16 -6.59
N ARG A 57 1.43 14.29 -7.69
CA ARG A 57 0.49 15.40 -7.93
C ARG A 57 -0.97 15.06 -7.59
N HIS A 58 -1.27 13.80 -7.28
CA HIS A 58 -2.59 13.28 -6.88
C HIS A 58 -2.48 12.68 -5.49
#